data_AF-A0AAV0EMU6-F1
#
_entry.id   AF-A0AAV0EMU6-F1
#
_cell.length_a   1.000
_cell.length_b   1.000
_cell.length_c   1.000
_cell.angle_alpha   90.00
_cell.angle_beta   90.00
_cell.angle_gamma   90.00
#
_symmetry.space_group_name_H-M   'P 1'
#
loop_
_entity.id
_entity.type
_entity.pdbx_description
1 polymer ?
#
loop_
_entity_poly.entity_id
_entity_poly.type
_entity_poly.pdbx_seq_one_letter_code
_entity_poly.pdbx_strand_id
1 'polypeptide(L)'
;MAILSTFWREMWFNLRDLNFDYMFFCYIEKKYSSSAHTEVRTKTTKNETVNSDILTSAGMYVVNKVLIEHKGHIRKFGFSLFHYGRSSLTSQSFDIDQWLLLITRKGNEGLDIRFHFSSTQKR
;
A
#
# COMPACT_ATOMS: atom_id res chain seq x y z
N MET A 1 21.78 2.25 11.01
CA MET A 1 20.85 1.21 11.51
C MET A 1 20.38 1.62 12.89
N ALA A 2 19.20 2.24 13.02
CA ALA A 2 18.64 2.54 14.32
C ALA A 2 18.00 1.26 14.87
N ILE A 3 18.64 0.65 15.87
CA ILE A 3 18.08 -0.50 16.58
C ILE A 3 16.96 0.05 17.44
N LEU A 4 15.73 0.05 16.92
CA LEU A 4 14.55 0.21 17.76
C LEU A 4 14.66 -0.83 18.88
N SER A 5 14.43 -0.43 20.14
CA SER A 5 14.49 -1.38 21.24
C SER A 5 13.55 -2.56 20.92
N THR A 6 13.92 -3.76 21.35
CA THR A 6 13.13 -4.98 21.09
C THR A 6 11.66 -4.80 21.46
N PHE A 7 11.41 -4.08 22.56
CA PHE A 7 10.09 -3.69 23.03
C PHE A 7 9.32 -2.85 22.02
N TRP A 8 9.91 -1.76 21.51
CA TRP A 8 9.26 -0.92 20.51
C TRP A 8 8.97 -1.71 19.23
N ARG A 9 9.93 -2.52 18.78
CA ARG A 9 9.77 -3.37 17.60
C ARG A 9 8.59 -4.34 17.77
N GLU A 10 8.50 -5.01 18.91
CA GLU A 10 7.39 -5.92 19.21
C GLU A 10 6.05 -5.18 19.29
N MET A 11 6.03 -3.97 19.84
CA MET A 11 4.82 -3.16 19.91
C MET A 11 4.34 -2.76 18.51
N TRP A 12 5.25 -2.34 17.63
CA TRP A 12 4.95 -2.00 16.23
C TRP A 12 4.42 -3.20 15.44
N PHE A 13 4.99 -4.40 15.64
CA PHE A 13 4.50 -5.62 14.97
C PHE A 13 3.20 -6.19 15.57
N ASN A 14 2.70 -5.64 16.68
CA ASN A 14 1.49 -6.09 17.37
C ASN A 14 0.38 -5.03 17.41
N LEU A 15 0.46 -3.99 16.57
CA LEU A 15 -0.58 -2.98 16.46
C LEU A 15 -1.94 -3.58 16.08
N ARG A 16 -2.96 -3.27 16.87
CA ARG A 16 -4.31 -3.82 16.65
C ARG A 16 -5.05 -3.17 15.49
N ASP A 17 -4.74 -1.91 15.21
CA ASP A 17 -5.41 -1.13 14.18
C ASP A 17 -4.39 -0.78 13.10
N LEU A 18 -4.62 -1.28 11.89
CA LEU A 18 -3.78 -1.01 10.72
C LEU A 18 -4.61 -0.21 9.71
N ASN A 19 -4.15 0.98 9.33
CA ASN A 19 -4.83 1.83 8.36
C ASN A 19 -3.85 2.29 7.27
N PHE A 20 -4.11 1.85 6.04
CA PHE A 20 -3.36 2.17 4.83
C PHE A 20 -4.26 3.00 3.91
N ASP A 21 -4.44 4.27 4.25
CA ASP A 21 -5.32 5.18 3.54
C ASP A 21 -4.61 5.97 2.43
N TYR A 22 -5.32 6.93 1.82
CA TYR A 22 -4.77 7.85 0.84
C TYR A 22 -3.46 8.51 1.30
N MET A 23 -3.43 8.98 2.55
CA MET A 23 -2.29 9.72 3.09
C MET A 23 -1.06 8.83 3.22
N PHE A 24 -1.25 7.55 3.56
CA PHE A 24 -0.18 6.55 3.52
C PHE A 24 0.42 6.43 2.11
N PHE A 25 -0.40 6.29 1.07
CA PHE A 25 0.11 6.18 -0.31
C PHE A 25 0.76 7.48 -0.80
N CYS A 26 0.22 8.66 -0.46
CA CYS A 26 0.87 9.94 -0.74
C CYS A 26 2.24 10.07 -0.05
N TYR A 27 2.38 9.54 1.16
CA TYR A 27 3.66 9.53 1.85
C TYR A 27 4.68 8.63 1.14
N ILE A 28 4.28 7.44 0.73
CA ILE A 28 5.11 6.52 -0.07
C ILE A 28 5.53 7.22 -1.37
N GLU A 29 4.57 7.77 -2.11
CA GLU A 29 4.85 8.55 -3.32
C GLU A 29 5.88 9.65 -3.05
N LYS A 30 5.66 10.53 -2.07
CA LYS A 30 6.61 11.61 -1.76
C LYS A 30 8.01 11.08 -1.41
N LYS A 31 8.08 9.99 -0.63
CA LYS A 31 9.34 9.37 -0.19
C LYS A 31 10.15 8.82 -1.38
N TYR A 32 9.50 8.16 -2.33
CA TYR A 32 10.16 7.51 -3.46
C TYR A 32 10.26 8.38 -4.73
N SER A 33 9.38 9.37 -4.89
CA SER A 33 9.47 10.38 -5.95
C SER A 33 10.67 11.32 -5.75
N SER A 34 11.02 11.62 -4.50
CA SER A 34 12.20 12.44 -4.18
C SER A 34 13.53 11.79 -4.60
N SER A 35 13.59 10.44 -4.68
CA SER A 35 14.75 9.70 -5.19
C SER A 35 14.77 9.54 -6.72
N ALA A 36 13.64 9.74 -7.40
CA ALA A 36 13.51 9.58 -8.84
C ALA A 36 13.92 10.84 -9.62
N HIS A 37 14.13 11.98 -8.96
CA HIS A 37 14.50 13.23 -9.62
C HIS A 37 15.96 13.30 -10.11
N THR A 38 16.78 12.29 -9.86
CA THR A 38 18.19 12.30 -10.29
C THR A 38 18.43 11.79 -11.71
N GLU A 39 17.48 11.08 -12.32
CA GLU A 39 17.63 10.62 -13.70
C GLU A 39 16.34 10.81 -14.51
N VAL A 40 16.50 11.45 -15.68
CA VAL A 40 15.56 11.50 -16.80
C VAL A 40 14.50 12.62 -16.79
N ARG A 41 15.00 13.81 -17.12
CA ARG A 41 14.22 14.87 -17.80
C ARG A 41 13.93 14.45 -19.25
N THR A 42 12.87 13.69 -19.52
CA THR A 42 12.24 13.63 -20.86
C THR A 42 10.77 13.19 -20.82
N LYS A 43 9.89 14.17 -21.09
CA LYS A 43 8.62 14.17 -21.88
C LYS A 43 7.61 13.00 -21.79
N THR A 44 6.33 13.42 -21.67
CA THR A 44 5.06 12.87 -22.20
C THR A 44 4.38 11.70 -21.44
N THR A 45 3.21 12.01 -20.86
CA THR A 45 1.98 11.25 -20.49
C THR A 45 2.03 9.71 -20.26
N LYS A 46 2.85 8.93 -20.98
CA LYS A 46 3.14 7.52 -20.68
C LYS A 46 4.05 7.34 -19.46
N ASN A 47 4.95 8.29 -19.21
CA ASN A 47 5.87 8.22 -18.08
C ASN A 47 5.16 8.44 -16.73
N GLU A 48 4.09 9.23 -16.72
CA GLU A 48 3.26 9.46 -15.53
C GLU A 48 2.53 8.18 -15.10
N THR A 49 1.99 7.42 -16.07
CA THR A 49 1.32 6.15 -15.81
C THR A 49 2.30 5.09 -15.27
N VAL A 50 3.47 4.95 -15.89
CA VAL A 50 4.51 4.01 -15.44
C VAL A 50 5.06 4.37 -14.05
N ASN A 51 5.28 5.66 -13.77
CA ASN A 51 5.70 6.09 -12.44
C ASN A 51 4.63 5.82 -11.39
N SER A 52 3.35 6.02 -11.72
CA SER A 52 2.25 5.70 -10.82
C SER A 52 2.17 4.20 -10.51
N ASP A 53 2.41 3.33 -11.48
CA ASP A 53 2.40 1.87 -11.30
C ASP A 53 3.56 1.38 -10.42
N ILE A 54 4.76 1.98 -10.58
CA ILE A 54 5.93 1.68 -9.74
C ILE A 54 5.67 2.10 -8.29
N LEU A 55 5.12 3.29 -8.06
CA LEU A 55 4.81 3.79 -6.72
C LEU A 55 3.66 3.01 -6.07
N THR A 56 2.66 2.58 -6.85
CA THR A 56 1.63 1.63 -6.40
C THR A 56 2.27 0.36 -5.88
N SER A 57 3.15 -0.22 -6.69
CA SER A 57 3.81 -1.48 -6.37
C SER A 57 4.66 -1.36 -5.10
N ALA A 58 5.33 -0.22 -4.90
CA ALA A 58 6.07 0.05 -3.67
C ALA A 58 5.13 0.13 -2.45
N GLY A 59 3.98 0.80 -2.57
CA GLY A 59 2.97 0.86 -1.52
C GLY A 59 2.40 -0.52 -1.19
N MET A 60 1.99 -1.28 -2.20
CA MET A 60 1.47 -2.64 -2.06
C MET A 60 2.50 -3.58 -1.41
N TYR A 61 3.78 -3.47 -1.81
CA TYR A 61 4.87 -4.22 -1.20
C TYR A 61 5.02 -3.93 0.30
N VAL A 62 4.93 -2.66 0.70
CA VAL A 62 5.02 -2.27 2.12
C VAL A 62 3.83 -2.86 2.90
N VAL A 63 2.60 -2.76 2.37
CA VAL A 63 1.42 -3.36 3.01
C VAL A 63 1.58 -4.86 3.17
N ASN A 64 2.01 -5.56 2.12
CA ASN A 64 2.24 -7.00 2.16
C ASN A 64 3.27 -7.38 3.23
N LYS A 65 4.38 -6.65 3.28
CA LYS A 65 5.44 -6.83 4.27
C LYS A 65 4.92 -6.64 5.69
N VAL A 66 4.15 -5.59 5.95
CA VAL A 66 3.56 -5.34 7.26
C VAL A 66 2.64 -6.49 7.65
N LEU A 67 1.77 -6.95 6.76
CA LEU A 67 0.81 -8.02 7.06
C LEU A 67 1.48 -9.37 7.35
N ILE A 68 2.51 -9.73 6.60
CA ILE A 68 3.29 -10.97 6.79
C ILE A 68 4.07 -10.92 8.10
N GLU A 69 4.74 -9.81 8.39
CA GLU A 69 5.57 -9.67 9.60
C GLU A 69 4.76 -9.35 10.86
N HIS A 70 3.46 -9.03 10.72
CA HIS A 70 2.57 -8.76 11.84
C HIS A 70 2.40 -10.00 12.73
N LYS A 71 2.66 -9.85 14.02
CA LYS A 71 2.59 -10.96 15.00
C LYS A 71 1.33 -10.93 15.87
N GLY A 72 0.61 -9.80 15.84
CA GLY A 72 -0.53 -9.55 16.69
C GLY A 72 -1.87 -9.91 16.08
N HIS A 73 -2.91 -9.67 16.87
CA HIS A 73 -4.29 -9.68 16.44
C HIS A 73 -4.61 -8.35 15.75
N ILE A 74 -5.07 -8.41 14.51
CA ILE A 74 -5.56 -7.25 13.77
C ILE A 74 -7.03 -7.11 14.11
N ARG A 75 -7.40 -6.05 14.84
CA ARG A 75 -8.77 -5.74 15.21
C ARG A 75 -9.49 -4.92 14.14
N LYS A 76 -8.79 -3.95 13.57
CA LYS A 76 -9.29 -3.11 12.48
C LYS A 76 -8.28 -3.04 11.37
N PHE A 77 -8.74 -3.30 10.16
CA PHE A 77 -7.95 -3.13 8.94
C PHE A 77 -8.65 -2.17 7.99
N GLY A 78 -7.99 -1.03 7.75
CA GLY A 78 -8.38 -0.04 6.75
C GLY A 78 -7.42 -0.08 5.57
N PHE A 79 -7.94 -0.18 4.36
CA PHE A 79 -7.16 -0.10 3.13
C PHE A 79 -7.90 0.74 2.10
N SER A 80 -7.25 1.81 1.61
CA SER A 80 -7.83 2.67 0.61
C SER A 80 -6.85 3.03 -0.49
N LEU A 81 -7.18 2.59 -1.70
CA LEU A 81 -6.37 2.80 -2.89
C LEU A 81 -7.03 3.86 -3.79
N PHE A 82 -6.31 4.94 -4.08
CA PHE A 82 -6.77 6.07 -4.89
C PHE A 82 -5.89 6.28 -6.12
N HIS A 83 -6.50 6.68 -7.24
CA HIS A 83 -5.82 7.21 -8.44
C HIS A 83 -4.93 6.26 -9.24
N TYR A 84 -5.18 4.95 -9.21
CA TYR A 84 -4.38 4.02 -10.00
C TYR A 84 -5.14 3.47 -11.20
N GLY A 85 -4.47 3.49 -12.35
CA GLY A 85 -5.01 3.04 -13.62
C GLY A 85 -5.56 1.62 -13.50
N ARG A 86 -6.75 1.41 -14.07
CA ARG A 86 -7.51 0.14 -14.02
C ARG A 86 -6.68 -1.10 -14.42
N SER A 87 -5.56 -0.89 -15.14
CA SER A 87 -4.61 -1.91 -15.60
C SER A 87 -3.62 -2.41 -14.53
N SER A 88 -3.32 -1.64 -13.47
CA SER A 88 -2.33 -2.07 -12.45
C SER A 88 -2.93 -3.05 -11.44
N LEU A 89 -4.23 -2.93 -11.18
CA LEU A 89 -4.96 -3.83 -10.28
C LEU A 89 -5.12 -5.24 -10.86
N THR A 90 -5.13 -5.40 -12.18
CA THR A 90 -5.32 -6.71 -12.81
C THR A 90 -4.12 -7.65 -12.73
N SER A 91 -2.91 -7.15 -12.43
CA SER A 91 -1.72 -7.99 -12.22
C SER A 91 -1.36 -8.20 -10.75
N GLN A 92 -1.77 -7.28 -9.86
CA GLN A 92 -1.48 -7.32 -8.41
C GLN A 92 -2.68 -7.73 -7.53
N SER A 93 -3.86 -8.00 -8.11
CA SER A 93 -5.04 -8.46 -7.37
C SER A 93 -4.81 -9.76 -6.58
N PHE A 94 -3.80 -10.55 -6.95
CA PHE A 94 -3.46 -11.80 -6.30
C PHE A 94 -3.04 -11.67 -4.82
N ASP A 95 -2.53 -10.50 -4.41
CA ASP A 95 -2.10 -10.30 -3.02
C ASP A 95 -3.27 -9.92 -2.09
N ILE A 96 -4.33 -9.29 -2.61
CA ILE A 96 -5.48 -8.86 -1.81
C ILE A 96 -6.23 -10.06 -1.24
N ASP A 97 -6.42 -11.12 -2.02
CA ASP A 97 -7.05 -12.36 -1.56
C ASP A 97 -6.25 -13.00 -0.40
N GLN A 98 -4.92 -12.95 -0.48
CA GLN A 98 -4.05 -13.43 0.59
C GLN A 98 -4.13 -12.54 1.83
N TRP A 99 -4.21 -11.23 1.66
CA TRP A 99 -4.38 -10.29 2.76
C TRP A 99 -5.69 -10.54 3.49
N LEU A 100 -6.80 -10.69 2.75
CA LEU A 100 -8.10 -11.02 3.31
C LEU A 100 -8.05 -12.31 4.14
N LEU A 101 -7.41 -13.36 3.63
CA LEU A 101 -7.21 -14.61 4.37
C LEU A 101 -6.36 -14.42 5.64
N LEU A 102 -5.27 -13.65 5.57
CA LEU A 102 -4.41 -13.38 6.72
C LEU A 102 -5.15 -12.58 7.80
N ILE A 103 -5.89 -11.55 7.41
CA ILE A 103 -6.62 -10.66 8.31
C ILE A 103 -7.76 -11.41 8.99
N THR A 104 -8.55 -12.18 8.23
CA THR A 104 -9.67 -12.98 8.78
C THR A 104 -9.18 -14.08 9.72
N ARG A 105 -8.08 -14.77 9.40
CA ARG A 105 -7.47 -15.78 10.30
C ARG A 105 -6.94 -15.18 11.60
N LYS A 106 -6.60 -13.89 11.62
CA LYS A 106 -6.09 -13.18 12.79
C LYS A 106 -7.18 -12.59 13.69
N GLY A 107 -8.46 -12.88 13.44
CA GLY A 107 -9.58 -12.53 14.33
C GLY A 107 -10.21 -11.16 14.11
N ASN A 108 -10.05 -10.58 12.92
CA ASN A 108 -10.47 -9.20 12.64
C ASN A 108 -11.94 -8.89 12.95
N GLU A 109 -12.17 -7.84 13.75
CA GLU A 109 -13.50 -7.36 14.15
C GLU A 109 -14.08 -6.34 13.14
N GLY A 110 -13.22 -5.65 12.37
CA GLY A 110 -13.65 -4.63 11.43
C GLY A 110 -12.77 -4.55 10.18
N LEU A 111 -13.38 -4.74 9.01
CA LEU A 111 -12.69 -4.68 7.71
C LEU A 111 -13.29 -3.54 6.88
N ASP A 112 -12.46 -2.57 6.50
CA ASP A 112 -12.85 -1.46 5.61
C ASP A 112 -11.87 -1.41 4.42
N ILE A 113 -12.38 -1.77 3.24
CA ILE A 113 -11.62 -1.77 1.99
C ILE A 113 -12.33 -0.86 1.01
N ARG A 114 -11.62 0.16 0.53
CA ARG A 114 -12.16 1.15 -0.42
C ARG A 114 -11.28 1.28 -1.64
N PHE A 115 -11.86 1.09 -2.82
CA PHE A 115 -11.18 1.29 -4.09
C PHE A 115 -11.78 2.51 -4.79
N HIS A 116 -10.96 3.54 -5.05
CA HIS A 116 -11.36 4.72 -5.80
C HIS A 116 -10.75 4.70 -7.20
N PHE A 117 -11.58 4.38 -8.18
CA PHE A 117 -11.22 4.37 -9.59
C PHE A 117 -11.65 5.68 -10.26
N SER A 118 -10.73 6.39 -10.90
CA SER A 118 -11.10 7.46 -11.84
C SER A 118 -11.55 6.83 -13.14
N SER A 119 -12.85 6.92 -13.48
CA SER A 119 -13.34 6.55 -14.79
C SER A 119 -12.82 7.55 -15.83
N THR A 120 -11.83 7.16 -16.63
CA THR A 120 -11.60 7.85 -17.91
C THR A 120 -12.75 7.45 -18.85
N GLN A 121 -13.79 8.26 -18.85
CA GLN A 121 -14.89 8.16 -19.81
C GLN A 121 -14.33 8.57 -21.18
N LYS A 122 -14.00 7.58 -22.03
CA LYS A 122 -13.75 7.84 -23.46
C LYS A 122 -15.10 8.21 -24.09
N ARG A 123 -15.26 9.46 -24.49
CA ARG A 123 -16.21 9.87 -25.53
C ARG A 123 -15.53 9.70 -26.89
#